data_AF-A0A2D7I1W9-F1
#
_entry.id   AF-A0A2D7I1W9-F1
#
_cell.length_a   1.000
_cell.length_b   1.000
_cell.length_c   1.000
_cell.angle_alpha   90.00
_cell.angle_beta   90.00
_cell.angle_gamma   90.00
#
_symmetry.space_group_name_H-M   'P 1'
#
loop_
_entity.id
_entity.type
_entity.pdbx_description
1 polymer ?
#
loop_
_entity_poly.entity_id
_entity_poly.type
_entity_poly.pdbx_seq_one_letter_code
_entity_poly.pdbx_strand_id
1 'polypeptide(L)'
;MFSVQRFLIYPKVLFLLLSLSVGCIGCAGIPGLSRSGVPGPALQPTADPAWYKDNETILKAYLETLPNSSIGKVLPGIRLSDGELWLEGYVYLGQGLNIPQGLSVRLVRKEDRTYAYVWVEEGSDSFKFEPCEERGQEGIRARQAGGGAFAWMELNAESGVVYTQCPPETWLPSSAVSSNDTSGV
;
A
#
# COMPACT_ATOMS: atom_id res chain seq x y z
N MET A 1 33.50 -41.51 30.99
CA MET A 1 32.15 -42.00 31.32
C MET A 1 31.42 -42.29 30.01
N PHE A 2 31.06 -43.55 29.79
CA PHE A 2 30.26 -44.03 28.66
C PHE A 2 28.76 -43.82 28.94
N SER A 3 27.95 -43.51 27.91
CA SER A 3 26.60 -44.06 27.67
C SER A 3 25.98 -43.34 26.47
N VAL A 4 26.03 -43.88 25.25
CA VAL A 4 25.13 -44.88 24.64
C VAL A 4 23.77 -44.31 24.19
N GLN A 5 23.70 -44.05 22.87
CA GLN A 5 22.65 -44.37 21.87
C GLN A 5 21.17 -44.43 22.28
N ARG A 6 20.29 -43.90 21.40
CA ARG A 6 19.41 -44.74 20.56
C ARG A 6 18.68 -43.98 19.43
N PHE A 7 18.74 -44.62 18.26
CA PHE A 7 17.97 -44.41 17.03
C PHE A 7 16.50 -44.84 17.18
N LEU A 8 15.60 -44.16 16.44
CA LEU A 8 14.35 -44.66 15.82
C LEU A 8 14.05 -43.65 14.68
N ILE A 9 14.23 -43.88 13.37
CA ILE A 9 13.63 -44.81 12.39
C ILE A 9 12.11 -44.94 12.53
N TYR A 10 11.35 -44.48 11.52
CA TYR A 10 10.34 -45.21 10.70
C TYR A 10 9.49 -44.19 9.86
N PRO A 11 8.79 -44.59 8.77
CA PRO A 11 8.95 -43.99 7.44
C PRO A 11 7.63 -43.52 6.78
N LYS A 12 7.77 -42.98 5.56
CA LYS A 12 6.83 -42.97 4.42
C LYS A 12 5.40 -43.47 4.67
N VAL A 13 4.43 -42.58 4.47
CA VAL A 13 3.13 -42.95 3.89
C VAL A 13 2.85 -42.01 2.71
N LEU A 14 3.03 -42.60 1.53
CA LEU A 14 2.58 -42.13 0.22
C LEU A 14 1.06 -42.38 0.15
N PHE A 15 0.25 -41.35 -0.10
CA PHE A 15 -1.14 -41.54 -0.51
C PHE A 15 -1.42 -40.72 -1.77
N LEU A 16 -1.53 -41.48 -2.87
CA LEU A 16 -1.85 -41.09 -4.23
C LEU A 16 -3.36 -41.25 -4.39
N LEU A 17 -4.09 -40.20 -4.76
CA LEU A 17 -5.44 -40.34 -5.31
C LEU A 17 -5.59 -39.46 -6.56
N LEU A 18 -5.41 -40.11 -7.70
CA LEU A 18 -5.96 -39.72 -9.00
C LEU A 18 -7.48 -39.76 -8.93
N SER A 19 -8.15 -38.74 -9.45
CA SER A 19 -9.49 -38.88 -10.01
C SER A 19 -9.57 -38.18 -11.36
N LEU A 20 -9.37 -38.97 -12.40
CA LEU A 20 -9.78 -38.69 -13.77
C LEU A 20 -11.32 -38.79 -13.83
N SER A 21 -11.99 -37.78 -14.37
CA SER A 21 -13.32 -37.96 -14.97
C SER A 21 -13.41 -37.11 -16.23
N VAL A 22 -13.15 -37.80 -17.35
CA VAL A 22 -13.51 -37.37 -18.70
C VAL A 22 -14.98 -37.71 -18.90
N GLY A 23 -15.78 -36.72 -19.28
CA GLY A 23 -17.17 -36.90 -19.70
C GLY A 23 -17.52 -35.79 -20.70
N CYS A 24 -17.28 -36.06 -21.98
CA CYS A 24 -17.66 -35.18 -23.08
C CYS A 24 -19.05 -35.55 -23.63
N ILE A 25 -19.57 -34.59 -24.39
CA ILE A 25 -20.55 -34.69 -25.50
C ILE A 25 -22.03 -34.60 -25.10
N GLY A 26 -22.61 -33.44 -25.41
CA GLY A 26 -24.06 -33.31 -25.51
C GLY A 26 -24.54 -31.93 -26.00
N CYS A 27 -24.72 -31.84 -27.31
CA CYS A 27 -25.68 -31.00 -28.03
C CYS A 27 -25.27 -29.61 -28.58
N ALA A 28 -25.75 -29.44 -29.81
CA ALA A 28 -25.44 -28.45 -30.82
C ALA A 28 -26.26 -27.15 -30.72
N GLY A 29 -25.73 -26.10 -31.34
CA GLY A 29 -26.51 -25.10 -32.10
C GLY A 29 -26.89 -23.81 -31.38
N ILE A 30 -26.32 -22.68 -31.85
CA ILE A 30 -27.00 -21.46 -32.36
C ILE A 30 -25.90 -20.46 -32.78
N PRO A 31 -26.01 -19.80 -33.96
CA PRO A 31 -25.03 -18.83 -34.43
C PRO A 31 -25.26 -17.43 -33.84
N GLY A 32 -24.18 -16.70 -33.61
CA GLY A 32 -24.10 -15.23 -33.70
C GLY A 32 -24.97 -14.40 -32.75
N LEU A 33 -24.41 -14.04 -31.59
CA LEU A 33 -24.67 -12.73 -30.96
C LEU A 33 -23.37 -12.22 -30.32
N SER A 34 -22.88 -11.11 -30.85
CA SER A 34 -21.93 -10.26 -30.16
C SER A 34 -22.46 -9.83 -28.80
N ARG A 35 -21.52 -9.56 -27.88
CA ARG A 35 -21.62 -8.62 -26.75
C ARG A 35 -22.24 -9.16 -25.47
N SER A 36 -21.37 -9.58 -24.56
CA SER A 36 -21.21 -8.90 -23.26
C SER A 36 -19.89 -9.34 -22.66
N GLY A 37 -18.93 -8.42 -22.64
CA GLY A 37 -17.81 -8.55 -21.71
C GLY A 37 -18.43 -8.64 -20.33
N VAL A 38 -18.34 -9.81 -19.72
CA VAL A 38 -18.65 -9.98 -18.30
C VAL A 38 -17.72 -9.01 -17.58
N PRO A 39 -18.25 -7.98 -16.89
CA PRO A 39 -17.41 -7.20 -16.00
C PRO A 39 -16.86 -8.22 -15.00
N GLY A 40 -15.53 -8.34 -14.93
CA GLY A 40 -14.90 -9.06 -13.82
C GLY A 40 -15.46 -8.54 -12.50
N PRO A 41 -15.48 -9.37 -11.44
CA PRO A 41 -16.04 -8.95 -10.16
C PRO A 41 -15.48 -7.59 -9.78
N ALA A 42 -16.36 -6.59 -9.69
CA ALA A 42 -16.00 -5.29 -9.16
C ALA A 42 -15.38 -5.52 -7.78
N LEU A 43 -14.12 -5.12 -7.62
CA LEU A 43 -13.41 -5.19 -6.34
C LEU A 43 -14.27 -4.45 -5.32
N GLN A 44 -14.91 -5.20 -4.42
CA GLN A 44 -15.70 -4.59 -3.37
C GLN A 44 -14.75 -3.77 -2.49
N PRO A 45 -15.12 -2.53 -2.11
CA PRO A 45 -14.33 -1.75 -1.19
C PRO A 45 -14.15 -2.55 0.11
N THR A 46 -12.89 -2.85 0.46
CA THR A 46 -12.55 -3.72 1.60
C THR A 46 -12.61 -2.99 2.95
N ALA A 47 -12.94 -1.69 2.98
CA ALA A 47 -13.28 -0.99 4.21
C ALA A 47 -14.42 0.01 3.98
N ASP A 48 -15.23 0.21 5.03
CA ASP A 48 -16.38 1.11 5.04
C ASP A 48 -15.92 2.57 4.85
N PRO A 49 -16.56 3.36 3.96
CA PRO A 49 -16.37 4.80 3.86
C PRO A 49 -16.26 5.56 5.19
N ALA A 50 -16.97 5.14 6.24
CA ALA A 50 -16.90 5.74 7.57
C ALA A 50 -15.52 5.55 8.23
N TRP A 51 -14.94 4.35 8.11
CA TRP A 51 -13.65 4.02 8.72
C TRP A 51 -12.53 4.96 8.25
N TYR A 52 -12.52 5.32 6.96
CA TYR A 52 -11.51 6.21 6.42
C TYR A 52 -11.63 7.63 6.95
N LYS A 53 -12.86 8.14 7.06
CA LYS A 53 -13.11 9.47 7.62
C LYS A 53 -12.67 9.54 9.09
N ASP A 54 -12.92 8.47 9.84
CA ASP A 54 -12.59 8.43 11.27
C ASP A 54 -11.06 8.34 11.50
N ASN A 55 -10.34 7.56 10.68
CA ASN A 55 -8.90 7.33 10.85
C ASN A 55 -8.01 8.40 10.24
N GLU A 56 -8.53 9.18 9.28
CA GLU A 56 -7.82 10.29 8.68
C GLU A 56 -7.35 11.30 9.74
N THR A 57 -8.23 11.70 10.66
CA THR A 57 -7.90 12.64 11.73
C THR A 57 -6.84 12.08 12.67
N ILE A 58 -6.95 10.79 13.04
CA ILE A 58 -6.00 10.11 13.91
C ILE A 58 -4.61 10.09 13.26
N LEU A 59 -4.54 9.72 11.98
CA LEU A 59 -3.28 9.65 11.26
C LEU A 59 -2.67 11.04 11.03
N LYS A 60 -3.46 12.03 10.57
CA LYS A 60 -2.98 13.41 10.37
C LYS A 60 -2.39 13.95 11.67
N ALA A 61 -3.13 13.85 12.78
CA ALA A 61 -2.67 14.33 14.08
C ALA A 61 -1.36 13.64 14.51
N TYR A 62 -1.26 12.32 14.35
CA TYR A 62 -0.02 11.61 14.66
C TYR A 62 1.16 12.11 13.83
N LEU A 63 0.99 12.20 12.50
CA LEU A 63 2.03 12.66 11.58
C LEU A 63 2.47 14.11 11.84
N GLU A 64 1.56 14.96 12.33
CA GLU A 64 1.87 16.33 12.76
C GLU A 64 2.63 16.38 14.09
N THR A 65 2.43 15.40 14.98
CA THR A 65 3.11 15.35 16.28
C THR A 65 4.57 14.89 16.19
N LEU A 66 5.01 14.31 15.06
CA LEU A 66 6.36 13.77 14.90
C LEU A 66 7.41 14.91 14.87
N PRO A 67 8.27 15.05 15.89
CA PRO A 67 9.29 16.09 15.92
C PRO A 67 10.49 15.73 15.03
N ASN A 68 11.30 16.74 14.68
CA ASN A 68 12.56 16.53 13.95
C ASN A 68 13.53 15.58 14.69
N SER A 69 13.45 15.49 16.02
CA SER A 69 14.23 14.54 16.82
C SER A 69 13.84 13.07 16.61
N SER A 70 12.77 12.80 15.86
CA SER A 70 12.34 11.46 15.47
C SER A 70 12.85 11.03 14.10
N ILE A 71 13.53 11.90 13.36
CA ILE A 71 14.12 11.54 12.07
C ILE A 71 15.15 10.42 12.27
N GLY A 72 15.05 9.38 11.44
CA GLY A 72 15.87 8.17 11.51
C GLY A 72 15.40 7.16 12.56
N LYS A 73 14.36 7.45 13.34
CA LYS A 73 13.84 6.52 14.35
C LYS A 73 12.72 5.65 13.81
N VAL A 74 12.69 4.41 14.29
CA VAL A 74 11.58 3.49 14.08
C VAL A 74 10.36 3.99 14.85
N LEU A 75 9.24 4.06 14.15
CA LEU A 75 7.96 4.50 14.68
C LEU A 75 7.30 3.36 15.47
N PRO A 76 6.73 3.67 16.65
CA PRO A 76 5.99 2.69 17.46
C PRO A 76 4.64 2.30 16.84
N GLY A 77 4.23 3.01 15.79
CA GLY A 77 2.91 2.88 15.18
C GLY A 77 1.80 3.60 15.95
N ILE A 78 0.64 3.68 15.32
CA ILE A 78 -0.60 4.21 15.90
C ILE A 78 -1.73 3.22 15.77
N ARG A 79 -2.58 3.18 16.78
CA ARG A 79 -3.78 2.35 16.74
C ARG A 79 -4.90 3.12 16.03
N LEU A 80 -5.45 2.51 14.99
CA LEU A 80 -6.61 2.99 14.26
C LEU A 80 -7.92 2.53 14.94
N SER A 81 -9.07 2.98 14.43
CA SER A 81 -10.38 2.73 15.02
C SER A 81 -10.82 1.26 14.96
N ASP A 82 -10.24 0.46 14.07
CA ASP A 82 -10.38 -1.00 14.01
C ASP A 82 -9.47 -1.75 14.99
N GLY A 83 -8.59 -1.03 15.69
CA GLY A 83 -7.61 -1.60 16.62
C GLY A 83 -6.29 -2.02 15.96
N GLU A 84 -6.20 -1.98 14.64
CA GLU A 84 -5.00 -2.30 13.89
C GLU A 84 -3.90 -1.26 14.11
N LEU A 85 -2.64 -1.70 14.03
CA LEU A 85 -1.49 -0.85 14.24
C LEU A 85 -0.92 -0.38 12.90
N TRP A 86 -1.04 0.92 12.63
CA TRP A 86 -0.57 1.56 11.41
C TRP A 86 0.79 2.22 11.64
N LEU A 87 1.66 2.26 10.61
CA LEU A 87 3.02 2.82 10.69
C LEU A 87 3.99 2.16 11.69
N GLU A 88 3.64 1.04 12.31
CA GLU A 88 4.59 0.30 13.14
C GLU A 88 5.78 -0.20 12.31
N GLY A 89 7.00 0.00 12.84
CA GLY A 89 8.22 -0.47 12.20
C GLY A 89 8.73 0.42 11.05
N TYR A 90 7.98 1.45 10.67
CA TYR A 90 8.43 2.44 9.68
C TYR A 90 9.50 3.34 10.30
N VAL A 91 10.48 3.77 9.52
CA VAL A 91 11.46 4.79 9.92
C VAL A 91 10.96 6.16 9.47
N TYR A 92 10.87 7.13 10.38
CA TYR A 92 10.50 8.49 10.00
C TYR A 92 11.67 9.21 9.32
N LEU A 93 11.44 9.76 8.14
CA LEU A 93 12.45 10.47 7.35
C LEU A 93 12.34 11.99 7.46
N GLY A 94 11.26 12.51 8.06
CA GLY A 94 11.05 13.94 8.24
C GLY A 94 9.92 14.50 7.37
N GLN A 95 9.92 15.82 7.24
CA GLN A 95 9.03 16.53 6.31
C GLN A 95 9.63 16.48 4.90
N GLY A 96 8.78 16.56 3.88
CA GLY A 96 9.27 16.74 2.51
C GLY A 96 10.00 18.07 2.34
N LEU A 97 10.93 18.12 1.39
CA LEU A 97 11.64 19.32 0.99
C LEU A 97 10.96 19.97 -0.24
N ASN A 98 11.14 21.27 -0.45
CA ASN A 98 10.66 21.97 -1.65
C ASN A 98 9.17 21.69 -1.99
N ILE A 99 8.33 21.56 -0.96
CA ILE A 99 6.92 21.20 -1.12
C ILE A 99 6.14 22.42 -1.64
N PRO A 100 5.19 22.26 -2.59
CA PRO A 100 4.28 23.32 -2.99
C PRO A 100 3.53 23.95 -1.80
N GLN A 101 3.22 25.24 -1.90
CA GLN A 101 2.45 25.93 -0.87
C GLN A 101 1.08 25.27 -0.69
N GLY A 102 0.66 25.08 0.56
CA GLY A 102 -0.63 24.47 0.89
C GLY A 102 -0.63 22.94 0.88
N LEU A 103 0.50 22.31 0.54
CA LEU A 103 0.67 20.86 0.62
C LEU A 103 1.54 20.51 1.84
N SER A 104 1.11 19.50 2.58
CA SER A 104 1.87 18.96 3.71
C SER A 104 2.32 17.55 3.38
N VAL A 105 3.62 17.29 3.58
CA VAL A 105 4.24 15.99 3.28
C VAL A 105 5.02 15.48 4.49
N ARG A 106 4.85 14.18 4.78
CA ARG A 106 5.60 13.42 5.78
C ARG A 106 6.17 12.17 5.14
N LEU A 107 7.48 12.02 5.25
CA LEU A 107 8.21 10.92 4.63
C LEU A 107 8.49 9.84 5.66
N VAL A 108 8.24 8.60 5.28
CA VAL A 108 8.59 7.41 6.07
C VAL A 108 9.21 6.36 5.16
N ARG A 109 10.00 5.45 5.73
CA ARG A 109 10.58 4.31 5.03
C ARG A 109 10.13 3.01 5.69
N LYS A 110 9.82 2.01 4.90
CA LYS A 110 9.71 0.63 5.36
C LYS A 110 10.46 -0.25 4.37
N GLU A 111 11.35 -1.09 4.90
CA GLU A 111 12.26 -1.88 4.07
C GLU A 111 13.08 -0.95 3.14
N ASP A 112 13.03 -1.17 1.83
CA ASP A 112 13.69 -0.40 0.79
C ASP A 112 12.77 0.66 0.14
N ARG A 113 11.52 0.79 0.60
CA ARG A 113 10.52 1.69 0.01
C ARG A 113 10.32 2.95 0.83
N THR A 114 10.29 4.08 0.13
CA THR A 114 9.96 5.39 0.72
C THR A 114 8.52 5.74 0.41
N TYR A 115 7.77 6.15 1.44
CA TYR A 115 6.39 6.57 1.33
C TYR A 115 6.26 8.03 1.74
N ALA A 116 5.54 8.82 0.95
CA ALA A 116 5.07 10.15 1.33
C ALA A 116 3.61 10.09 1.72
N TYR A 117 3.30 10.51 2.94
CA TYR A 117 1.95 10.83 3.38
C TYR A 117 1.71 12.32 3.09
N VAL A 118 0.63 12.61 2.36
CA VAL A 118 0.37 13.88 1.71
C VAL A 118 -1.07 14.30 2.00
N TRP A 119 -1.27 15.57 2.31
CA TRP A 119 -2.59 16.20 2.39
C TRP A 119 -2.52 17.67 1.99
N VAL A 120 -3.64 18.21 1.52
CA VAL A 120 -3.79 19.62 1.17
C VAL A 120 -4.41 20.36 2.36
N GLU A 121 -3.83 21.50 2.73
CA GLU A 121 -4.36 22.32 3.82
C GLU A 121 -5.62 23.08 3.39
N GLU A 122 -6.49 23.35 4.35
CA GLU A 122 -7.73 24.08 4.11
C GLU A 122 -7.46 25.46 3.51
N GLY A 123 -8.22 25.83 2.47
CA GLY A 123 -8.05 27.09 1.75
C GLY A 123 -6.94 27.09 0.69
N SER A 124 -6.25 25.96 0.48
CA SER A 124 -5.24 25.82 -0.57
C SER A 124 -5.83 25.28 -1.89
N ASP A 125 -5.12 25.51 -2.99
CA ASP A 125 -5.46 24.96 -4.30
C ASP A 125 -5.31 23.43 -4.32
N SER A 126 -6.02 22.79 -5.25
CA SER A 126 -5.85 21.35 -5.46
C SER A 126 -4.45 21.02 -5.96
N PHE A 127 -3.91 19.91 -5.49
CA PHE A 127 -2.59 19.41 -5.87
C PHE A 127 -2.72 18.23 -6.82
N LYS A 128 -2.00 18.25 -7.94
CA LYS A 128 -1.99 17.14 -8.90
C LYS A 128 -0.74 16.30 -8.74
N PHE A 129 -0.94 15.00 -8.56
CA PHE A 129 0.17 14.05 -8.57
C PHE A 129 0.63 13.78 -9.99
N GLU A 130 1.94 13.63 -10.15
CA GLU A 130 2.49 12.99 -11.34
C GLU A 130 2.18 11.50 -11.29
N PRO A 131 1.78 10.87 -12.41
CA PRO A 131 1.48 9.43 -12.44
C PRO A 131 2.68 8.59 -11.98
N CYS A 132 2.44 7.59 -11.13
CA CYS A 132 3.44 6.57 -10.84
C CYS A 132 3.20 5.31 -11.68
N GLU A 133 4.20 4.89 -12.46
CA GLU A 133 4.09 3.75 -13.39
C GLU A 133 3.82 2.41 -12.66
N GLU A 134 4.24 2.26 -11.39
CA GLU A 134 4.13 1.01 -10.63
C GLU A 134 3.09 1.06 -9.49
N ARG A 135 1.80 1.32 -9.76
CA ARG A 135 0.71 1.23 -8.75
C ARG A 135 0.98 1.96 -7.42
N GLY A 136 1.91 2.90 -7.39
CA GLY A 136 2.54 3.37 -6.16
C GLY A 136 1.81 4.52 -5.48
N GLN A 137 0.55 4.77 -5.79
CA GLN A 137 -0.25 5.83 -5.17
C GLN A 137 -1.48 5.20 -4.55
N GLU A 138 -1.43 5.01 -3.23
CA GLU A 138 -2.49 4.41 -2.44
C GLU A 138 -2.90 5.40 -1.36
N GLY A 139 -4.06 6.01 -1.52
CA GLY A 139 -4.67 6.79 -0.45
C GLY A 139 -5.34 5.88 0.57
N ILE A 140 -5.42 6.33 1.82
CA ILE A 140 -6.34 5.72 2.80
C ILE A 140 -7.75 5.73 2.21
N ARG A 141 -8.19 6.84 1.58
CA ARG A 141 -9.46 6.88 0.85
C ARG A 141 -9.49 6.23 -0.55
N ALA A 142 -8.39 5.72 -1.11
CA ALA A 142 -8.37 5.20 -2.50
C ALA A 142 -9.34 4.05 -2.76
N ARG A 143 -9.74 3.32 -1.70
CA ARG A 143 -10.72 2.24 -1.82
C ARG A 143 -12.17 2.73 -1.92
N GLN A 144 -12.49 3.99 -1.58
CA GLN A 144 -13.86 4.52 -1.64
C GLN A 144 -14.37 4.77 -3.06
N ALA A 145 -13.50 4.99 -4.06
CA ALA A 145 -13.92 5.41 -5.40
C ALA A 145 -14.43 4.28 -6.31
N GLY A 146 -14.68 3.08 -5.77
CA GLY A 146 -15.44 2.02 -6.48
C GLY A 146 -14.83 1.54 -7.80
N GLY A 147 -13.53 1.73 -8.02
CA GLY A 147 -12.84 1.33 -9.24
C GLY A 147 -11.50 0.69 -8.90
N GLY A 148 -10.92 -0.07 -9.84
CA GLY A 148 -9.59 -0.71 -9.72
C GLY A 148 -8.41 0.22 -9.42
N ALA A 149 -7.21 -0.11 -9.88
CA ALA A 149 -5.99 0.67 -9.60
C ALA A 149 -6.10 2.13 -10.07
N PHE A 150 -6.68 3.01 -9.25
CA PHE A 150 -6.87 4.42 -9.53
C PHE A 150 -5.97 5.20 -8.58
N ALA A 151 -4.80 5.53 -9.13
CA ALA A 151 -3.91 6.55 -8.59
C ALA A 151 -4.71 7.85 -8.38
N TRP A 152 -4.66 8.40 -7.17
CA TRP A 152 -5.16 9.75 -6.94
C TRP A 152 -4.34 10.70 -7.80
N MET A 153 -4.91 11.23 -8.87
CA MET A 153 -4.23 12.21 -9.72
C MET A 153 -4.38 13.64 -9.19
N GLU A 154 -5.35 13.88 -8.30
CA GLU A 154 -5.62 15.19 -7.74
C GLU A 154 -6.08 15.07 -6.27
N LEU A 155 -5.56 15.94 -5.41
CA LEU A 155 -5.92 16.10 -4.02
C LEU A 155 -6.51 17.48 -3.79
N ASN A 156 -7.50 17.56 -2.92
CA ASN A 156 -8.01 18.78 -2.33
C ASN A 156 -8.09 18.63 -0.81
N ALA A 157 -8.48 19.67 -0.09
CA ALA A 157 -8.57 19.63 1.37
C ALA A 157 -9.55 18.56 1.90
N GLU A 158 -10.57 18.18 1.12
CA GLU A 158 -11.54 17.15 1.49
C GLU A 158 -11.04 15.72 1.24
N SER A 159 -9.94 15.58 0.49
CA SER A 159 -9.34 14.27 0.14
C SER A 159 -8.68 13.60 1.33
N GLY A 160 -8.29 14.39 2.33
CA GLY A 160 -7.62 13.90 3.53
C GLY A 160 -6.19 13.43 3.29
N VAL A 161 -5.71 12.55 4.16
CA VAL A 161 -4.36 11.99 4.07
C VAL A 161 -4.33 10.86 3.04
N VAL A 162 -3.50 11.05 2.02
CA VAL A 162 -3.17 10.07 0.97
C VAL A 162 -1.70 9.68 1.10
N TYR A 163 -1.30 8.48 0.69
CA TYR A 163 0.13 8.15 0.63
C TYR A 163 0.58 7.66 -0.76
N THR A 164 1.86 7.86 -1.05
CA THR A 164 2.49 7.40 -2.29
C THR A 164 3.88 6.84 -2.04
N GLN A 165 4.19 5.74 -2.74
CA GLN A 165 5.49 5.10 -2.86
C GLN A 165 6.42 5.80 -3.85
N CYS A 166 5.92 6.79 -4.61
CA CYS A 166 6.66 7.48 -5.65
C CYS A 166 6.68 9.00 -5.36
N PRO A 167 7.20 9.43 -4.20
CA PRO A 167 7.35 10.85 -3.93
C PRO A 167 8.30 11.48 -4.96
N PRO A 168 7.99 12.69 -5.46
CA PRO A 168 8.94 13.47 -6.25
C PRO A 168 10.30 13.55 -5.57
N GLU A 169 11.37 13.38 -6.35
CA GLU A 169 12.75 13.43 -5.83
C GLU A 169 13.07 14.75 -5.14
N THR A 170 12.44 15.84 -5.60
CA THR A 170 12.57 17.18 -5.01
C THR A 170 12.08 17.24 -3.55
N TRP A 171 11.22 16.30 -3.14
CA TRP A 171 10.73 16.18 -1.77
C TRP A 171 11.65 15.37 -0.87
N LEU A 172 12.50 14.54 -1.45
CA LEU A 172 13.31 13.60 -0.69
C LEU A 172 14.55 14.30 -0.08
N PRO A 173 14.90 14.02 1.18
CA PRO A 173 16.21 14.42 1.69
C PRO A 173 17.31 13.65 0.96
N SER A 174 18.52 14.20 0.88
CA SER A 174 19.64 13.56 0.17
C SER A 174 19.96 12.16 0.70
N SER A 175 19.70 11.88 1.98
CA SER A 175 19.86 10.56 2.60
C SER A 175 18.74 9.56 2.26
N ALA A 176 17.63 10.03 1.69
CA ALA A 176 16.55 9.17 1.25
C ALA A 176 16.82 8.54 -0.12
N VAL A 177 17.63 9.19 -0.94
CA VAL A 177 18.06 8.72 -2.28
C VAL A 177 19.21 7.73 -2.12
N SER A 178 18.91 6.50 -1.68
CA SER A 178 19.93 5.46 -1.57
C SER A 178 19.98 4.62 -2.85
N SER A 179 20.88 5.03 -3.74
CA SER A 179 21.80 4.19 -4.53
C SER A 179 21.26 2.85 -5.07
N ASN A 180 20.66 2.86 -6.26
CA ASN A 180 20.58 1.66 -7.11
C ASN A 180 21.23 1.80 -8.49
N ASP A 181 21.93 2.91 -8.76
CA ASP A 181 22.73 3.08 -9.99
C ASP A 181 24.22 2.89 -9.72
N THR A 182 24.62 1.66 -9.42
CA THR A 182 26.01 1.21 -9.67
C THR A 182 26.00 -0.28 -10.00
N SER A 183 25.40 -0.63 -11.12
CA SER A 183 25.62 -1.91 -11.81
C SER A 183 25.75 -1.62 -13.29
N GLY A 184 26.94 -1.19 -13.71
CA GLY A 184 27.19 -0.85 -15.11
C GLY A 184 28.55 -0.22 -15.37
N VAL A 185 29.64 -0.90 -14.98
CA VAL A 185 30.93 -0.86 -15.69
C VAL A 185 31.51 -2.27 -15.71
#